data_AF-A0A944L7X5-F1
#
_entry.id   AF-A0A944L7X5-F1
#
_cell.length_a   1.000
_cell.length_b   1.000
_cell.length_c   1.000
_cell.angle_alpha   90.00
_cell.angle_beta   90.00
_cell.angle_gamma   90.00
#
_symmetry.space_group_name_H-M   'P 1'
#
loop_
_entity.id
_entity.type
_entity.pdbx_description
1 polymer ?
#
loop_
_entity_poly.entity_id
_entity_poly.type
_entity_poly.pdbx_seq_one_letter_code
_entity_poly.pdbx_strand_id
1 'polypeptide(L)'
;MSSAGTLFGWAFGDIPRADEPGYMERLQEQALENARKDAAAKGVEVEPGSEDFTVVRRGHSLIDADMAVGGLIVRCMVHVQGAKAWKLHAEGPMNG
;
A
#
# COMPACT_ATOMS: atom_id res chain seq x y z
N MET A 1 21.79 14.42 -2.07
CA MET A 1 20.57 13.85 -1.50
C MET A 1 20.03 12.86 -2.51
N SER A 2 20.07 11.56 -2.21
CA SER A 2 19.54 10.53 -3.12
C SER A 2 18.03 10.74 -3.20
N SER A 3 17.48 11.01 -4.39
CA SER A 3 16.03 11.13 -4.58
C SER A 3 15.38 9.81 -4.18
N ALA A 4 14.59 9.81 -3.11
CA ALA A 4 13.85 8.64 -2.65
C ALA A 4 12.73 8.35 -3.66
N GLY A 5 12.61 7.08 -4.07
CA GLY A 5 11.47 6.63 -4.84
C GLY A 5 10.30 6.30 -3.93
N THR A 6 9.13 6.02 -4.51
CA THR A 6 7.97 5.53 -3.77
C THR A 6 7.41 4.25 -4.41
N LEU A 7 6.84 3.37 -3.59
CA LEU A 7 6.11 2.18 -4.02
C LEU A 7 4.81 2.02 -3.24
N PHE A 8 3.87 1.27 -3.84
CA PHE A 8 2.63 0.85 -3.19
C PHE A 8 2.64 -0.65 -2.91
N GLY A 9 2.22 -1.02 -1.70
CA GLY A 9 1.72 -2.34 -1.37
C GLY A 9 0.22 -2.30 -1.13
N TRP A 10 -0.46 -3.40 -1.42
CA TRP A 10 -1.91 -3.51 -1.33
C TRP A 10 -2.30 -4.76 -0.57
N ALA A 11 -3.31 -4.67 0.29
CA ALA A 11 -4.00 -5.80 0.88
C ALA A 11 -5.51 -5.64 0.66
N PHE A 12 -6.19 -6.74 0.40
CA PHE A 12 -7.62 -6.78 0.13
C PHE A 12 -8.30 -7.53 1.26
N GLY A 13 -9.45 -7.01 1.70
CA GLY A 13 -10.19 -7.57 2.80
C GLY A 13 -11.69 -7.37 2.66
N ASP A 14 -12.39 -7.76 3.71
CA ASP A 14 -13.84 -7.80 3.82
C ASP A 14 -14.32 -6.70 4.77
N ILE A 15 -15.16 -5.79 4.28
CA ILE A 15 -15.78 -4.74 5.12
C ILE A 15 -16.47 -5.33 6.36
N PRO A 16 -17.26 -6.44 6.28
CA PRO A 16 -17.94 -6.99 7.45
C PRO A 16 -17.01 -7.41 8.58
N ARG A 17 -15.73 -7.64 8.29
CA ARG A 17 -14.71 -8.08 9.24
C ARG A 17 -13.86 -6.92 9.77
N ALA A 18 -14.07 -5.69 9.27
CA ALA A 18 -13.28 -4.52 9.64
C ALA A 18 -13.27 -4.23 11.16
N ASP A 19 -14.35 -4.59 11.85
CA ASP A 19 -14.49 -4.39 13.29
C ASP A 19 -13.98 -5.58 14.13
N GLU A 20 -13.55 -6.68 13.49
CA GLU A 20 -12.91 -7.79 14.20
C GLU A 20 -11.58 -7.33 14.82
N PRO A 21 -11.33 -7.62 16.11
CA PRO A 21 -10.06 -7.27 16.75
C PRO A 21 -8.83 -7.70 15.95
N GLY A 22 -7.95 -6.74 15.67
CA GLY A 22 -6.70 -6.93 14.94
C GLY A 22 -6.84 -7.22 13.44
N TYR A 23 -8.04 -7.21 12.86
CA TYR A 23 -8.19 -7.47 11.41
C TYR A 23 -7.56 -6.38 10.55
N MET A 24 -7.78 -5.11 10.91
CA MET A 24 -7.17 -3.98 10.21
C MET A 24 -5.64 -3.96 10.35
N GLU A 25 -5.12 -4.29 11.52
CA GLU A 25 -3.67 -4.39 11.76
C GLU A 25 -3.04 -5.45 10.85
N ARG A 26 -3.66 -6.64 10.73
CA ARG A 26 -3.20 -7.69 9.82
C ARG A 26 -3.20 -7.25 8.35
N LEU A 27 -4.21 -6.48 7.93
CA LEU A 27 -4.26 -5.95 6.57
C LEU A 27 -3.17 -4.89 6.31
N GLN A 28 -2.88 -4.04 7.30
CA GLN A 28 -1.76 -3.08 7.23
C GLN A 28 -0.42 -3.81 7.14
N GLU A 29 -0.19 -4.80 8.00
CA GLU A 29 1.01 -5.64 7.95
C GLU A 29 1.17 -6.32 6.59
N GLN A 30 0.09 -6.88 6.04
CA GLN A 30 0.11 -7.52 4.73
C GLN A 30 0.37 -6.53 3.59
N ALA A 31 -0.21 -5.32 3.64
CA ALA A 31 0.06 -4.29 2.65
C ALA A 31 1.53 -3.85 2.68
N LEU A 32 2.12 -3.69 3.87
CA LEU A 32 3.53 -3.38 4.05
C LEU A 32 4.44 -4.53 3.57
N GLU A 33 4.09 -5.78 3.87
CA GLU A 33 4.84 -6.94 3.38
C GLU A 33 4.84 -7.01 1.84
N ASN A 34 3.71 -6.70 1.21
CA ASN A 34 3.61 -6.64 -0.24
C ASN A 34 4.46 -5.51 -0.84
N ALA A 35 4.50 -4.34 -0.20
CA ALA A 35 5.40 -3.25 -0.61
C ALA A 35 6.88 -3.67 -0.51
N ARG A 36 7.26 -4.38 0.57
CA ARG A 36 8.62 -4.91 0.78
C ARG A 36 9.00 -5.96 -0.26
N LYS A 37 8.07 -6.87 -0.61
CA LYS A 37 8.26 -7.87 -1.67
C LYS A 37 8.50 -7.21 -3.04
N ASP A 38 7.72 -6.18 -3.37
CA ASP A 38 7.88 -5.44 -4.63
C ASP A 38 9.20 -4.64 -4.66
N ALA A 39 9.57 -4.00 -3.55
CA ALA A 39 10.87 -3.33 -3.40
C ALA A 39 12.02 -4.32 -3.65
N ALA A 40 11.99 -5.48 -3.00
CA ALA A 40 12.99 -6.53 -3.16
C ALA A 40 13.06 -7.06 -4.61
N ALA A 41 11.90 -7.26 -5.26
CA ALA A 41 11.83 -7.66 -6.67
C ALA A 41 12.44 -6.62 -7.62
N LYS A 42 12.39 -5.33 -7.25
CA LYS A 42 13.00 -4.22 -7.99
C LYS A 42 14.46 -3.95 -7.59
N GLY A 43 15.01 -4.71 -6.64
CA GLY A 43 16.37 -4.55 -6.14
C GLY A 43 16.59 -3.25 -5.35
N VAL A 44 15.53 -2.73 -4.72
CA VAL A 44 15.58 -1.57 -3.82
C VAL A 44 15.12 -1.99 -2.42
N GLU A 45 15.44 -1.16 -1.43
CA GLU A 45 15.03 -1.38 -0.05
C GLU A 45 13.98 -0.36 0.36
N VAL A 46 13.08 -0.77 1.26
CA VAL A 46 12.13 0.16 1.90
C VAL A 46 12.86 0.96 2.98
N GLU A 47 12.64 2.27 3.00
CA GLU A 47 13.09 3.12 4.09
C GLU A 47 12.30 2.78 5.37
N PRO A 48 12.96 2.36 6.46
CA PRO A 48 12.26 1.97 7.69
C PRO A 48 11.41 3.12 8.25
N GLY A 49 10.15 2.85 8.59
CA GLY A 49 9.24 3.83 9.19
C GLY A 49 8.64 4.82 8.19
N SER A 50 8.79 4.58 6.88
CA SER A 50 8.20 5.41 5.82
C SER A 50 6.79 4.97 5.41
N GLU A 51 6.22 3.96 6.06
CA GLU A 51 4.90 3.44 5.75
C GLU A 51 3.77 4.45 6.02
N ASP A 52 3.00 4.77 4.98
CA ASP A 52 1.76 5.54 5.05
C ASP A 52 0.57 4.69 4.57
N PHE A 53 -0.43 4.53 5.43
CA PHE A 53 -1.56 3.63 5.18
C PHE A 53 -2.82 4.39 4.77
N THR A 54 -3.37 4.03 3.62
CA THR A 54 -4.68 4.52 3.15
C THR A 54 -5.67 3.37 3.13
N VAL A 55 -6.82 3.54 3.80
CA VAL A 55 -7.92 2.57 3.77
C VAL A 55 -8.96 3.02 2.74
N VAL A 56 -9.20 2.19 1.74
CA VAL A 56 -10.21 2.41 0.69
C VAL A 56 -11.38 1.47 0.95
N ARG A 57 -12.58 2.04 1.05
CA ARG A 57 -13.83 1.30 1.31
C ARG A 57 -14.82 1.57 0.18
N ARG A 58 -15.54 0.52 -0.23
CA ARG A 58 -16.67 0.62 -1.15
C ARG A 58 -17.71 1.60 -0.58
N GLY A 59 -18.15 2.56 -1.40
CA GLY A 59 -19.14 3.58 -1.03
C GLY A 59 -18.60 4.84 -0.33
N HIS A 60 -17.30 4.91 -0.02
CA HIS A 60 -16.67 6.06 0.64
C HIS A 60 -15.49 6.66 -0.14
N SER A 61 -15.21 6.19 -1.37
CA SER A 61 -14.12 6.69 -2.21
C SER A 61 -14.51 6.70 -3.69
N LEU A 62 -13.91 7.60 -4.47
CA LEU A 62 -14.05 7.69 -5.94
C LEU A 62 -13.37 6.54 -6.70
N ILE A 63 -12.78 5.59 -5.99
CA ILE A 63 -12.19 4.38 -6.57
C ILE A 63 -13.32 3.37 -6.72
N ASP A 64 -13.49 2.84 -7.93
CA ASP A 64 -14.35 1.68 -8.19
C ASP A 64 -13.82 0.47 -7.39
N ALA A 65 -14.27 0.37 -6.14
CA ALA A 65 -14.02 -0.76 -5.25
C ALA A 65 -14.71 -2.05 -5.73
N ASP A 66 -15.34 -2.02 -6.91
CA ASP A 66 -15.91 -3.18 -7.59
C ASP A 66 -14.84 -4.22 -7.99
N MET A 67 -13.55 -3.86 -8.00
CA MET A 67 -12.45 -4.81 -8.17
C MET A 67 -11.95 -5.45 -6.86
N ALA A 68 -12.39 -4.98 -5.69
CA ALA A 68 -12.01 -5.57 -4.41
C ALA A 68 -13.05 -6.59 -3.95
N VAL A 69 -12.71 -7.88 -4.04
CA VAL A 69 -13.47 -8.95 -3.37
C VAL A 69 -13.49 -8.63 -1.88
N GLY A 70 -14.68 -8.29 -1.34
CA GLY A 70 -14.87 -7.89 0.07
C GLY A 70 -15.02 -6.38 0.32
N GLY A 71 -14.76 -5.52 -0.68
CA GLY A 71 -15.03 -4.07 -0.63
C GLY A 71 -14.09 -3.25 0.25
N LEU A 72 -13.05 -3.84 0.83
CA LEU A 72 -12.05 -3.15 1.66
C LEU A 72 -10.66 -3.35 1.06
N ILE A 73 -9.91 -2.27 0.90
CA ILE A 73 -8.52 -2.29 0.46
C ILE A 73 -7.69 -1.46 1.43
N VAL A 74 -6.53 -1.98 1.83
CA VAL A 74 -5.50 -1.23 2.54
C VAL A 74 -4.34 -1.03 1.58
N ARG A 75 -4.01 0.22 1.30
CA ARG A 75 -2.83 0.63 0.53
C ARG A 75 -1.76 1.10 1.50
N CYS A 76 -0.53 0.65 1.31
CA CYS A 76 0.65 1.10 2.03
C CYS A 76 1.56 1.80 1.02
N MET A 77 1.79 3.11 1.15
CA MET A 77 2.85 3.81 0.45
C MET A 77 4.13 3.71 1.28
N VAL A 78 5.27 3.45 0.65
CA VAL A 78 6.58 3.47 1.30
C VAL A 78 7.58 4.26 0.48
N HIS A 79 8.56 4.86 1.14
CA HIS A 79 9.74 5.37 0.48
C HIS A 79 10.71 4.22 0.23
N VAL A 80 11.43 4.28 -0.89
CA VAL A 80 12.46 3.31 -1.24
C VAL A 80 13.79 3.98 -1.52
N GLN A 81 14.84 3.25 -1.17
CA GLN A 81 16.24 3.63 -1.32
C GLN A 81 17.02 2.56 -2.08
N GLY A 82 18.15 2.95 -2.65
CA GLY A 82 19.02 2.07 -3.42
C GLY A 82 19.17 2.48 -4.88
N ALA A 83 19.90 1.66 -5.63
CA ALA A 83 20.19 1.94 -7.02
C ALA A 83 18.89 2.01 -7.83
N LYS A 84 18.69 3.13 -8.56
CA LYS A 84 17.49 3.39 -9.39
C LYS A 84 16.19 3.62 -8.61
N ALA A 85 16.23 3.71 -7.27
CA ALA A 85 15.05 4.03 -6.47
C ALA A 85 14.37 5.33 -6.93
N TRP A 86 15.15 6.35 -7.29
CA TRP A 86 14.66 7.62 -7.85
C TRP A 86 13.81 7.51 -9.13
N LYS A 87 13.81 6.36 -9.82
CA LYS A 87 12.96 6.09 -11.00
C LYS A 87 11.63 5.45 -10.63
N LEU A 88 11.46 5.05 -9.38
CA LEU A 88 10.26 4.41 -8.87
C LEU A 88 9.36 5.49 -8.29
N HIS A 89 8.22 5.68 -8.93
CA HIS A 89 7.17 6.55 -8.45
C HIS A 89 5.91 5.73 -8.35
N ALA A 90 5.30 5.77 -7.17
CA ALA A 90 4.03 5.16 -6.89
C ALA A 90 2.96 5.92 -7.68
N GLU A 91 2.72 5.51 -8.93
CA GLU A 91 1.63 6.00 -9.77
C GLU A 91 0.43 5.08 -9.60
N GLY A 92 -0.60 5.60 -8.94
CA GLY A 92 -1.91 4.98 -8.78
C GLY A 92 -2.93 6.11 -8.71
N PRO A 93 -4.23 5.85 -8.90
CA PRO A 93 -5.26 6.89 -8.87
C PRO A 93 -5.26 7.59 -7.51
N MET A 94 -4.50 8.66 -7.43
CA MET A 94 -4.55 9.74 -6.45
C MET A 94 -5.39 10.84 -7.09
N ASN A 95 -6.64 10.53 -7.43
CA ASN A 95 -7.55 11.58 -7.86
C ASN A 95 -8.29 12.11 -6.64
N GLY A 96 -7.74 13.22 -6.12
CA GLY A 96 -8.47 14.38 -5.58
C GLY A 96 -9.27 14.15 -4.32
#